data_AF-A0A3E1DEK9-F1
#
_entry.id   AF-A0A3E1DEK9-F1
#
_cell.length_a   1.000
_cell.length_b   1.000
_cell.length_c   1.000
_cell.angle_alpha   90.00
_cell.angle_beta   90.00
_cell.angle_gamma   90.00
#
_symmetry.space_group_name_H-M   'P 1'
#
loop_
_entity.id
_entity.type
_entity.pdbx_description
1 polymer ?
#
loop_
_entity_poly.entity_id
_entity_poly.type
_entity_poly.pdbx_seq_one_letter_code
_entity_poly.pdbx_strand_id
1 'polypeptide(L)'
;MEIIIYSFLESLNIGSVLNVLANTAYSPKLDLSIEGMRSQQFSTGVFFFMLLGVLVFSGIVYMVIFGSHAPKKMRFGEKVMFGLIITGIVVAVIFGGLQMLGGNLF
;
A
#
# COMPACT_ATOMS: atom_id res chain seq x y z
N MET A 1 -5.73 -64.86 -1.25
CA MET A 1 -5.12 -63.62 -0.71
C MET A 1 -4.30 -62.89 -1.77
N GLU A 2 -3.65 -63.57 -2.72
CA GLU A 2 -2.86 -62.92 -3.77
C GLU A 2 -3.69 -62.20 -4.86
N ILE A 3 -4.85 -62.75 -5.26
CA ILE A 3 -5.69 -62.16 -6.34
C ILE A 3 -6.17 -60.74 -5.99
N ILE A 4 -6.44 -60.47 -4.70
CA ILE A 4 -6.88 -59.16 -4.21
C ILE A 4 -5.73 -58.12 -4.27
N ILE A 5 -4.49 -58.58 -4.12
CA ILE A 5 -3.31 -57.71 -4.16
C ILE A 5 -3.03 -57.26 -5.60
N TYR A 6 -3.19 -58.16 -6.58
CA TYR A 6 -3.00 -57.80 -7.99
C TYR A 6 -4.08 -56.86 -8.52
N SER A 7 -5.34 -57.05 -8.15
CA SER A 7 -6.42 -56.14 -8.54
C SER A 7 -6.31 -54.75 -7.89
N PHE A 8 -5.80 -54.69 -6.66
CA PHE A 8 -5.49 -53.43 -5.99
C PHE A 8 -4.34 -52.68 -6.68
N LEU A 9 -3.28 -53.38 -7.10
CA LEU A 9 -2.15 -52.78 -7.80
C LEU A 9 -2.51 -52.28 -9.21
N GLU A 10 -3.42 -52.95 -9.91
CA GLU A 10 -3.91 -52.51 -11.22
C GLU A 10 -4.81 -51.27 -11.14
N SER A 11 -5.53 -51.10 -10.02
CA SER A 11 -6.31 -49.89 -9.72
C SER A 11 -5.44 -48.68 -9.37
N LEU A 12 -4.17 -48.91 -9.00
CA LEU A 12 -3.19 -47.87 -8.79
C LEU A 12 -2.66 -47.42 -10.16
N ASN A 13 -3.38 -46.52 -10.82
CA ASN A 13 -2.89 -45.87 -12.04
C ASN A 13 -1.75 -44.90 -11.67
N ILE A 14 -0.55 -45.46 -11.47
CA ILE A 14 0.64 -44.75 -10.99
C ILE A 14 0.95 -43.52 -11.86
N GLY A 15 0.62 -43.57 -13.15
CA GLY A 15 0.73 -42.42 -14.06
C GLY A 15 -0.20 -41.27 -13.70
N SER A 16 -1.46 -41.53 -13.32
CA SER A 16 -2.39 -40.48 -12.89
C SER A 16 -2.03 -39.93 -11.51
N VAL A 17 -1.58 -40.78 -10.59
CA VAL A 17 -1.16 -40.36 -9.25
C VAL A 17 0.11 -39.52 -9.31
N LEU A 18 1.08 -39.88 -10.16
CA LEU A 18 2.27 -39.05 -10.41
C LEU A 18 1.92 -37.73 -11.10
N ASN A 19 0.96 -37.73 -12.02
CA ASN A 19 0.52 -36.51 -12.71
C ASN A 19 -0.23 -35.57 -11.75
N VAL A 20 -1.09 -36.10 -10.86
CA VAL A 20 -1.75 -35.32 -9.80
C VAL A 20 -0.74 -34.81 -8.76
N LEU A 21 0.27 -35.62 -8.40
CA LEU A 21 1.33 -35.20 -7.47
C LEU A 21 2.26 -34.14 -8.09
N ALA A 22 2.54 -34.25 -9.39
CA ALA A 22 3.30 -33.25 -10.14
C ALA A 22 2.52 -31.93 -10.32
N ASN A 23 1.20 -31.99 -10.53
CA ASN A 23 0.34 -30.80 -10.63
C ASN A 23 0.05 -30.14 -9.27
N THR A 24 0.04 -30.89 -8.17
CA THR A 24 -0.08 -30.31 -6.82
C THR A 24 1.25 -29.73 -6.30
N ALA A 25 2.39 -30.24 -6.77
CA ALA A 25 3.70 -29.59 -6.61
C ALA A 25 3.81 -28.29 -7.42
N TYR A 26 3.02 -28.17 -8.49
CA TYR A 26 2.71 -26.92 -9.18
C TYR A 26 1.46 -26.26 -8.57
N SER A 27 1.45 -26.12 -7.24
CA SER A 27 0.61 -25.10 -6.62
C SER A 27 0.92 -23.81 -7.38
N PRO A 28 -0.05 -23.18 -8.09
CA PRO A 28 0.17 -21.87 -8.62
C PRO A 28 0.43 -21.03 -7.37
N LYS A 29 1.71 -20.78 -7.08
CA LYS A 29 2.13 -19.64 -6.28
C LYS A 29 1.23 -18.54 -6.79
N LEU A 30 0.27 -18.15 -5.96
CA LEU A 30 -0.73 -17.15 -6.29
C LEU A 30 -0.09 -16.15 -7.22
N ASP A 31 -0.65 -15.96 -8.41
CA ASP A 31 -0.22 -14.95 -9.36
C ASP A 31 -0.52 -13.52 -8.85
N LEU A 32 -0.41 -13.33 -7.52
CA LEU A 32 -0.21 -12.10 -6.77
C LEU A 32 1.06 -11.37 -7.21
N SER A 33 1.98 -12.03 -7.93
CA SER A 33 3.13 -11.35 -8.51
C SER A 33 2.70 -10.38 -9.61
N ILE A 34 1.71 -10.74 -10.43
CA ILE A 34 1.16 -9.86 -11.48
C ILE A 34 0.24 -8.79 -10.90
N GLU A 35 -0.66 -9.12 -9.96
CA GLU A 35 -1.52 -8.11 -9.31
C GLU A 35 -0.72 -7.18 -8.38
N GLY A 36 0.30 -7.71 -7.70
CA GLY A 36 1.21 -6.95 -6.84
C GLY A 36 2.11 -5.98 -7.62
N MET A 37 2.51 -6.33 -8.84
CA MET A 37 3.32 -5.45 -9.70
C MET A 37 2.53 -4.21 -10.15
N ARG A 38 1.23 -4.35 -10.38
CA ARG A 38 0.33 -3.23 -10.69
C ARG A 38 -0.03 -2.41 -9.45
N SER A 39 -0.27 -3.07 -8.31
CA SER A 39 -0.56 -2.41 -7.03
C SER A 39 0.64 -1.60 -6.49
N GLN A 40 1.87 -2.08 -6.69
CA GLN A 40 3.08 -1.35 -6.30
C GLN A 40 3.33 -0.07 -7.11
N GLN A 41 3.10 -0.08 -8.43
CA GLN A 41 3.30 1.11 -9.26
C GLN A 41 2.32 2.23 -8.87
N PHE A 42 1.10 1.86 -8.51
CA PHE A 42 0.08 2.81 -8.08
C PHE A 42 0.43 3.44 -6.72
N SER A 43 0.90 2.64 -5.76
CA SER A 43 1.35 3.12 -4.44
C SER A 43 2.58 4.04 -4.53
N THR A 44 3.49 3.78 -5.48
CA THR A 44 4.72 4.57 -5.65
C THR A 44 4.46 6.02 -6.06
N GLY A 45 3.50 6.26 -6.97
CA GLY A 45 3.19 7.63 -7.43
C GLY A 45 2.64 8.52 -6.32
N VAL A 46 1.72 7.97 -5.52
CA VAL A 46 1.14 8.67 -4.36
C VAL A 46 2.18 8.90 -3.27
N PHE A 47 3.14 7.97 -3.12
CA PHE A 47 4.24 8.11 -2.15
C PHE A 47 5.07 9.36 -2.45
N PHE A 48 5.49 9.52 -3.70
CA PHE A 48 6.27 10.66 -4.14
C PHE A 48 5.48 11.97 -4.04
N PHE A 49 4.20 11.95 -4.40
CA PHE A 49 3.34 13.14 -4.28
C PHE A 49 3.16 13.58 -2.82
N MET A 50 2.94 12.63 -1.90
CA MET A 50 2.88 12.91 -0.47
C MET A 50 4.21 13.44 0.06
N LEU A 51 5.34 12.85 -0.34
CA LEU A 51 6.68 13.28 0.08
C LEU A 51 6.96 14.72 -0.38
N LEU A 52 6.60 15.05 -1.62
CA LEU A 52 6.64 16.42 -2.15
C LEU A 52 5.71 17.36 -1.37
N GLY A 53 4.49 16.92 -1.08
CA GLY A 53 3.52 17.68 -0.30
C GLY A 53 4.04 18.02 1.09
N VAL A 54 4.58 17.04 1.82
CA VAL A 54 5.19 17.26 3.13
C VAL A 54 6.38 18.21 3.04
N LEU A 55 7.23 18.08 2.02
CA LEU A 55 8.36 19.01 1.81
C LEU A 55 7.90 20.46 1.60
N VAL A 56 6.94 20.67 0.70
CA VAL A 56 6.39 22.00 0.39
C VAL A 56 5.70 22.60 1.61
N PHE A 57 4.82 21.84 2.28
CA PHE A 57 4.11 22.33 3.46
C PHE A 57 5.04 22.57 4.65
N SER A 58 6.05 21.73 4.87
CA SER A 58 7.08 21.95 5.88
C SER A 58 7.85 23.24 5.60
N GLY A 59 8.20 23.51 4.34
CA GLY A 59 8.82 24.76 3.91
C GLY A 59 7.95 25.99 4.18
N ILE A 60 6.64 25.91 3.88
CA ILE A 60 5.69 27.00 4.14
C ILE A 60 5.58 27.24 5.66
N VAL A 61 5.41 26.20 6.47
CA VAL A 61 5.33 26.33 7.94
C VAL A 61 6.60 26.94 8.51
N TYR A 62 7.77 26.50 8.04
CA TYR A 62 9.05 27.08 8.44
C TYR A 62 9.15 28.57 8.08
N MET A 63 8.78 28.93 6.85
CA MET A 63 8.80 30.32 6.38
C MET A 63 7.79 31.20 7.13
N VAL A 64 6.67 30.65 7.59
CA VAL A 64 5.68 31.37 8.37
C VAL A 64 6.15 31.63 9.81
N ILE A 65 6.78 30.64 10.44
CA ILE A 65 7.20 30.73 11.85
C ILE A 65 8.52 31.50 11.99
N PHE A 66 9.49 31.24 11.11
CA PHE A 66 10.85 31.81 11.17
C PHE A 66 11.12 32.87 10.10
N GLY A 67 10.17 33.18 9.23
CA GLY A 67 10.33 34.18 8.18
C GLY A 67 10.42 35.60 8.75
N SER A 68 11.25 36.42 8.10
CA SER A 68 11.51 37.81 8.47
C SER A 68 10.27 38.72 8.48
N HIS A 69 9.15 38.27 7.90
CA HIS A 69 7.85 38.96 7.89
C HIS A 69 6.89 38.49 8.99
N ALA A 70 7.33 37.66 9.94
CA ALA A 70 6.48 37.18 11.03
C ALA A 70 5.96 38.38 11.86
N PRO A 71 4.63 38.61 11.90
CA PRO A 71 4.07 39.78 12.55
C PRO A 71 4.29 39.71 14.07
N LYS A 72 4.97 40.73 14.63
CA LYS A 72 5.30 40.87 16.06
C LYS A 72 4.07 40.83 17.00
N LYS A 73 2.87 41.08 16.46
CA LYS A 73 1.55 40.89 17.09
C LYS A 73 0.58 40.35 16.04
N MET A 74 0.31 39.05 16.04
CA MET A 74 -0.79 38.46 15.25
C MET A 74 -2.14 38.88 15.84
N ARG A 75 -3.03 39.42 15.01
CA ARG A 75 -4.43 39.66 15.42
C ARG A 75 -5.15 38.32 15.57
N PHE A 76 -6.15 38.26 16.44
CA PHE A 76 -6.86 37.01 16.75
C PHE A 76 -7.43 36.32 15.49
N GLY A 77 -7.99 37.09 14.56
CA GLY A 77 -8.49 36.56 13.28
C GLY A 77 -7.40 35.98 12.37
N GLU A 78 -6.21 36.58 12.38
CA GLU A 78 -5.06 36.11 11.59
C GLU A 78 -4.48 34.82 12.17
N LYS A 79 -4.47 34.70 13.50
CA LYS A 79 -4.08 33.49 14.22
C LYS A 79 -5.06 32.33 13.95
N VAL A 80 -6.36 32.61 13.87
CA VAL A 80 -7.37 31.61 13.50
C VAL A 80 -7.21 31.17 12.05
N MET A 81 -6.98 32.10 11.12
CA MET A 81 -6.74 31.78 9.71
C MET A 81 -5.50 30.90 9.53
N PHE A 82 -4.40 31.24 10.20
CA PHE A 82 -3.19 30.40 10.20
C PHE A 82 -3.42 29.04 10.87
N GLY A 83 -4.17 29.01 11.98
CA GLY A 83 -4.55 27.77 12.65
C GLY A 83 -5.35 26.84 11.74
N LEU A 84 -6.31 27.38 10.97
CA LEU A 84 -7.10 26.62 10.00
C LEU A 84 -6.25 26.09 8.85
N ILE A 85 -5.28 26.86 8.35
CA ILE A 85 -4.34 26.39 7.32
C ILE A 85 -3.50 25.22 7.85
N ILE A 86 -2.90 25.37 9.04
CA ILE A 86 -2.12 24.28 9.67
C ILE A 86 -2.99 23.05 9.91
N THR A 87 -4.22 23.24 10.37
CA THR A 87 -5.16 22.15 10.60
C THR A 87 -5.51 21.44 9.29
N GLY A 88 -5.77 22.18 8.21
CA GLY A 88 -6.02 21.62 6.88
C GLY A 88 -4.83 20.82 6.34
N ILE A 89 -3.61 21.30 6.57
CA ILE A 89 -2.38 20.57 6.21
C ILE A 89 -2.30 19.23 6.95
N VAL A 90 -2.50 19.23 8.27
CA VAL A 90 -2.46 18.01 9.10
C VAL A 90 -3.50 17.00 8.61
N VAL A 91 -4.73 17.45 8.36
CA VAL A 91 -5.80 16.59 7.84
C VAL A 91 -5.43 16.02 6.48
N ALA A 92 -4.92 16.83 5.55
CA ALA A 92 -4.49 16.37 4.23
C ALA A 92 -3.38 15.30 4.30
N VAL A 93 -2.40 15.48 5.19
CA VAL A 93 -1.32 14.49 5.40
C VAL A 93 -1.87 13.18 5.98
N ILE A 94 -2.78 13.24 6.94
CA ILE A 94 -3.42 12.04 7.51
C ILE A 94 -4.20 11.29 6.44
N PHE A 95 -5.03 11.98 5.66
CA PHE A 95 -5.79 11.35 4.57
C PHE A 95 -4.88 10.77 3.49
N GLY A 96 -3.80 11.46 3.14
CA GLY A 96 -2.78 10.93 2.21
C GLY A 96 -2.10 9.66 2.76
N GLY A 97 -1.73 9.66 4.05
CA GLY A 97 -1.14 8.49 4.71
C GLY A 97 -2.11 7.30 4.81
N LEU A 98 -3.38 7.55 5.14
CA LEU A 98 -4.43 6.53 5.15
C LEU A 98 -4.67 5.93 3.77
N GLN A 99 -4.59 6.74 2.71
CA GLN A 99 -4.66 6.27 1.32
C GLN A 99 -3.50 5.32 0.97
N MET A 100 -2.31 5.54 1.54
CA MET A 100 -1.16 4.65 1.34
C MET A 100 -1.31 3.31 2.07
N LEU A 101 -1.83 3.34 3.30
CA LEU A 101 -2.04 2.14 4.12
C LEU A 101 -3.17 1.26 3.58
N GLY A 102 -4.23 1.88 3.04
CA GLY A 102 -5.38 1.17 2.50
C GLY A 102 -5.11 0.50 1.15
N GLY A 103 -4.04 0.88 0.44
CA GLY A 103 -3.72 0.36 -0.91
C GLY A 103 -4.80 0.65 -1.96
N ASN A 104 -5.83 1.42 -1.59
CA ASN A 104 -7.02 1.64 -2.38
C ASN A 104 -7.16 3.13 -2.62
N LEU A 105 -6.73 3.57 -3.80
CA LEU A 105 -6.95 4.94 -4.25
C LEU A 105 -8.20 4.96 -5.13
N PHE A 106 -9.34 4.59 -4.53
CA PHE A 106 -10.60 4.12 -5.15
C PHE A 106 -10.65 2.60 -5.33
#